data_AF-A0A658KJU1-F1
#
_entry.id   AF-A0A658KJU1-F1
#
_cell.length_a   1.000
_cell.length_b   1.000
_cell.length_c   1.000
_cell.angle_alpha   90.00
_cell.angle_beta   90.00
_cell.angle_gamma   90.00
#
_symmetry.space_group_name_H-M   'P 1'
#
loop_
_entity.id
_entity.type
_entity.pdbx_description
1 polymer ?
#
loop_
_entity_poly.entity_id
_entity_poly.type
_entity_poly.pdbx_seq_one_letter_code
_entity_poly.pdbx_strand_id
1 'polypeptide(L)'
;RAFSDRSISAARLVLVMGASVSEAALETGLTRQVVHRLMARIRARLEDLPADWVKVEAWLPPAAAGDVLALAQSLRSARSQ
;
A
#
# COMPACT_ATOMS: atom_id res chain seq x y z
N ARG A 1 14.95 0.59 -2.45
CA ARG A 1 15.37 -0.73 -1.90
C ARG A 1 14.65 -1.86 -2.63
N ALA A 2 15.40 -2.87 -3.08
CA ALA A 2 14.87 -4.11 -3.62
C ALA A 2 14.12 -4.93 -2.55
N PHE A 3 13.21 -5.80 -2.98
CA PHE A 3 12.52 -6.73 -2.10
C PHE A 3 13.40 -7.96 -1.85
N SER A 4 13.38 -8.51 -0.63
CA SER A 4 14.04 -9.77 -0.32
C SER A 4 13.24 -10.95 -0.88
N ASP A 5 13.88 -12.12 -1.03
CA ASP A 5 13.19 -13.33 -1.50
C ASP A 5 11.99 -13.69 -0.62
N ARG A 6 12.13 -13.59 0.71
CA ARG A 6 10.99 -13.78 1.64
C ARG A 6 9.86 -12.80 1.39
N SER A 7 10.16 -11.54 1.01
CA SER A 7 9.13 -10.56 0.66
C SER A 7 8.46 -10.93 -0.67
N ILE A 8 9.22 -11.38 -1.66
CA ILE A 8 8.68 -11.80 -2.96
C ILE A 8 7.76 -13.01 -2.77
N SER A 9 8.16 -14.00 -1.97
CA SER A 9 7.33 -15.16 -1.63
C SER A 9 6.05 -14.76 -0.89
N ALA A 10 6.12 -13.87 0.11
CA ALA A 10 4.94 -13.39 0.83
C ALA A 10 3.97 -12.65 -0.12
N ALA A 11 4.50 -11.83 -1.03
CA ALA A 11 3.70 -11.15 -2.04
C ALA A 11 3.04 -12.09 -3.04
N ARG A 12 3.74 -13.14 -3.48
CA ARG A 12 3.16 -14.18 -4.34
C ARG A 12 1.99 -14.89 -3.64
N LEU A 13 2.17 -15.29 -2.38
CA LEU A 13 1.11 -15.97 -1.61
C LEU A 13 -0.15 -15.11 -1.55
N VAL A 14 -0.02 -13.82 -1.21
CA VAL A 14 -1.18 -12.93 -1.06
C VAL A 14 -1.79 -12.52 -2.40
N LEU A 15 -0.98 -11.99 -3.32
CA LEU A 15 -1.47 -11.30 -4.51
C LEU A 15 -1.71 -12.24 -5.70
N VAL A 16 -1.10 -13.43 -5.72
CA VAL A 16 -1.23 -14.39 -6.82
C VAL A 16 -2.02 -15.62 -6.40
N MET A 17 -1.75 -16.16 -5.20
CA MET A 17 -2.39 -17.39 -4.72
C MET A 17 -3.64 -17.14 -3.86
N GLY A 18 -3.94 -15.87 -3.52
CA GLY A 18 -5.13 -15.51 -2.75
C GLY A 18 -5.06 -15.86 -1.25
N ALA A 19 -3.87 -16.17 -0.72
CA ALA A 19 -3.70 -16.42 0.70
C ALA A 19 -3.97 -15.15 1.53
N SER A 20 -4.47 -15.33 2.75
CA SER A 20 -4.57 -14.24 3.70
C SER A 20 -3.18 -13.75 4.15
N VAL A 21 -3.12 -12.52 4.66
CA VAL A 21 -1.89 -11.96 5.24
C VAL A 21 -1.36 -12.81 6.40
N SER A 22 -2.26 -13.44 7.15
CA SER A 22 -1.92 -14.30 8.27
C SER A 22 -1.24 -15.60 7.82
N GLU A 23 -1.78 -16.24 6.78
CA GLU A 23 -1.21 -17.46 6.20
C GLU A 23 0.15 -17.16 5.56
N ALA A 24 0.25 -16.07 4.78
CA ALA A 24 1.52 -15.67 4.17
C ALA A 24 2.61 -15.33 5.21
N ALA A 25 2.22 -14.72 6.33
CA ALA A 25 3.14 -14.45 7.44
C ALA A 25 3.67 -15.73 8.08
N LEU A 26 2.78 -16.70 8.34
CA LEU A 26 3.14 -18.01 8.88
C LEU A 26 4.11 -18.74 7.93
N GLU A 27 3.75 -18.84 6.65
CA GLU A 27 4.49 -19.61 5.63
C GLU A 27 5.88 -19.05 5.35
N THR A 28 6.05 -17.72 5.46
CA THR A 28 7.33 -17.05 5.19
C THR A 28 8.17 -16.76 6.43
N GLY A 29 7.67 -17.09 7.63
CA GLY A 29 8.29 -16.75 8.90
C GLY A 29 8.43 -15.23 9.13
N LEU A 30 7.57 -14.42 8.49
CA LEU A 30 7.51 -12.98 8.67
C LEU A 30 6.42 -12.62 9.68
N THR A 31 6.54 -11.46 10.33
CA THR A 31 5.43 -10.95 11.15
C THR A 31 4.33 -10.40 10.25
N ARG A 32 3.08 -10.48 10.70
CA ARG A 32 1.92 -9.91 9.98
C ARG A 32 2.11 -8.42 9.66
N GLN A 33 2.74 -7.66 10.55
CA GLN A 33 3.05 -6.24 10.33
C GLN A 33 4.02 -6.03 9.17
N VAL A 34 5.04 -6.88 9.03
CA VAL A 34 5.98 -6.83 7.91
C VAL A 34 5.26 -7.13 6.60
N VAL A 35 4.41 -8.17 6.56
CA VAL A 35 3.62 -8.50 5.36
C VAL A 35 2.65 -7.37 5.02
N HIS A 36 1.97 -6.76 6.00
CA HIS A 36 1.11 -5.59 5.78
C HIS A 36 1.87 -4.41 5.15
N ARG A 37 3.02 -4.02 5.75
CA ARG A 37 3.84 -2.92 5.21
C ARG A 37 4.38 -3.25 3.83
N LEU A 38 4.71 -4.52 3.57
CA LEU A 38 5.11 -4.99 2.26
C LEU A 38 3.99 -4.81 1.23
N MET A 39 2.76 -5.25 1.53
CA MET A 39 1.61 -5.06 0.63
C MET A 39 1.35 -3.59 0.34
N ALA A 40 1.42 -2.73 1.36
CA ALA A 40 1.28 -1.28 1.19
C ALA A 40 2.35 -0.71 0.25
N ARG A 41 3.61 -1.12 0.40
CA ARG A 41 4.70 -0.69 -0.48
C ARG A 41 4.58 -1.20 -1.92
N ILE A 42 4.08 -2.42 -2.11
CA ILE A 42 3.84 -2.97 -3.45
C ILE A 42 2.69 -2.22 -4.11
N ARG A 43 1.58 -1.98 -3.39
CA ARG A 43 0.45 -1.20 -3.91
C ARG A 43 0.85 0.22 -4.27
N ALA A 44 1.62 0.90 -3.41
CA ALA A 44 2.16 2.22 -3.71
C ALA A 44 2.97 2.23 -5.01
N ARG A 45 3.79 1.20 -5.26
CA ARG A 45 4.50 1.06 -6.54
C ARG A 45 3.59 0.78 -7.73
N LEU A 46 2.56 -0.03 -7.57
CA LEU A 46 1.60 -0.33 -8.65
C LEU A 46 0.78 0.90 -9.03
N GLU A 47 0.43 1.73 -8.04
CA GLU A 47 -0.24 3.03 -8.22
C GLU A 47 0.76 4.14 -8.58
N ASP A 48 2.03 3.77 -8.80
CA ASP A 48 3.16 4.66 -9.07
C ASP A 48 3.34 5.77 -8.01
N LEU A 49 2.75 5.69 -6.82
CA LEU A 49 2.78 6.74 -5.80
C LEU A 49 4.23 7.03 -5.32
N PRO A 50 4.56 8.30 -5.02
CA PRO A 50 5.89 8.63 -4.52
C PRO A 50 6.15 7.96 -3.17
N ALA A 51 7.40 7.60 -2.92
CA ALA A 51 7.78 6.83 -1.74
C ALA A 51 7.59 7.60 -0.42
N ASP A 52 7.51 8.93 -0.48
CA ASP A 52 7.30 9.87 0.62
C ASP A 52 5.82 10.23 0.84
N TRP A 53 4.91 9.71 0.01
CA TRP A 53 3.48 9.94 0.20
C TRP A 53 2.92 9.06 1.31
N VAL A 54 2.08 9.68 2.13
CA VAL A 54 1.45 9.03 3.29
C VAL A 54 -0.05 8.94 3.05
N LYS A 55 -0.60 7.74 3.24
CA LYS A 55 -2.05 7.56 3.27
C LYS A 55 -2.60 8.19 4.55
N VAL A 56 -3.48 9.16 4.42
CA VAL A 56 -4.20 9.78 5.53
C VAL A 56 -5.58 9.13 5.64
N GLU A 57 -5.91 8.60 6.82
CA GLU A 57 -7.25 8.08 7.15
C GLU A 57 -7.80 8.90 8.33
N ALA A 58 -8.88 9.65 8.10
CA ALA A 58 -9.50 10.51 9.10
C ALA A 58 -11.01 10.64 8.89
N TRP A 59 -11.76 10.81 9.97
CA TRP A 59 -13.18 11.17 9.93
C TRP A 59 -13.31 12.69 9.78
N LEU A 60 -14.04 13.13 8.77
CA LEU A 60 -14.21 14.54 8.42
C LEU A 60 -15.68 14.86 8.15
N PRO A 61 -16.17 16.08 8.45
CA PRO A 61 -17.45 16.55 7.93
C PRO A 61 -17.47 16.50 6.39
N PRO A 62 -18.64 16.31 5.75
CA PRO A 62 -18.72 16.10 4.30
C PRO A 62 -18.03 17.18 3.45
N ALA A 63 -18.15 18.45 3.84
CA ALA A 63 -17.49 19.56 3.13
C ALA A 63 -15.96 19.43 3.14
N ALA A 64 -15.38 19.20 4.33
CA ALA A 64 -13.93 19.04 4.48
C ALA A 64 -13.41 17.77 3.79
N ALA A 65 -14.21 16.69 3.75
CA ALA A 65 -13.86 15.49 2.99
C ALA A 65 -13.77 15.80 1.48
N GLY A 66 -14.70 16.60 0.95
CA GLY A 66 -14.69 17.06 -0.44
C GLY A 66 -13.40 17.83 -0.77
N ASP A 67 -13.01 18.77 0.09
CA ASP A 67 -11.80 19.58 -0.09
C ASP A 67 -10.53 18.71 -0.12
N VAL A 68 -10.41 17.76 0.81
CA VAL A 68 -9.26 16.84 0.87
C VAL A 68 -9.20 15.95 -0.37
N LEU A 69 -10.33 15.44 -0.86
CA LEU A 69 -10.39 14.63 -2.06
C LEU A 69 -9.99 15.43 -3.32
N ALA A 70 -10.47 16.67 -3.45
CA ALA A 70 -10.11 17.55 -4.54
C ALA A 70 -8.61 17.87 -4.54
N LEU A 71 -8.04 18.19 -3.37
CA LEU A 71 -6.61 18.42 -3.22
C LEU A 71 -5.80 17.18 -3.60
N ALA A 72 -6.18 15.99 -3.12
CA ALA A 72 -5.50 14.74 -3.44
C ALA A 72 -5.53 14.41 -4.95
N GLN A 73 -6.61 14.78 -5.66
CA GLN A 73 -6.70 14.62 -7.11
C GLN A 73 -5.81 15.62 -7.86
N SER A 74 -5.77 16.87 -7.41
CA SER A 74 -4.90 17.92 -7.97
C SER A 74 -3.42 17.52 -7.89
N LEU A 75 -2.96 17.09 -6.70
CA LEU A 75 -1.58 16.65 -6.47
C LEU A 75 -1.19 15.45 -7.34
N ARG A 76 -2.11 14.50 -7.57
CA ARG A 76 -1.88 13.36 -8.48
C ARG A 76 -1.77 13.80 -9.94
N SER A 77 -2.63 14.72 -10.37
CA SER A 77 -2.70 15.20 -11.76
C SER A 77 -1.50 16.06 -12.13
N ALA A 78 -1.04 16.92 -11.21
CA ALA A 78 0.17 17.74 -11.37
C ALA A 78 1.45 16.92 -11.57
N ARG A 79 1.44 15.65 -11.14
CA ARG A 79 2.56 14.73 -11.27
C ARG A 79 2.56 13.91 -12.57
N SER A 80 1.39 13.72 -13.18
CA SER A 80 1.26 13.00 -14.45
C SER A 80 1.61 13.85 -15.67
N GLN A 81 1.90 15.15 -15.48
CA GLN A 81 2.37 16.09 -16.49
C GLN A 81 3.88 16.20 -16.44
#